data_AF-A0A6A4YBA0-F1
#
_entry.id   AF-A0A6A4YBA0-F1
#
_cell.length_a   1.000
_cell.length_b   1.000
_cell.length_c   1.000
_cell.angle_alpha   90.00
_cell.angle_beta   90.00
_cell.angle_gamma   90.00
#
_symmetry.space_group_name_H-M   'P 1'
#
loop_
_entity.id
_entity.type
_entity.pdbx_description
1 polymer ?
#
loop_
_entity_poly.entity_id
_entity_poly.type
_entity_poly.pdbx_seq_one_letter_code
_entity_poly.pdbx_strand_id
1 'polypeptide(L)'
;MGASNSTNTTASTSPATVSTIHTIRNTWYAAKTGDLDTLRTLIESEGHRFDAPDAELNAPFYYACTCDHPLVLRYLHGLYVQHGVEMPLTQRKLCSVAALKDDVRAFVDGKKTIDDVISGREQAAREATMTIWDAAKEGNLNKLRQVLKYMPDQVTARDESGHTALFYACQFANPAAVAVLVAPFRKAAAADEATAEEVACRAAGAACNTVLQVLDGTITMKDIMMQEKAKAKAKAA
;
A
#
# COMPACT_ATOMS: atom_id res chain seq x y z
N MET A 1 72.92 -41.62 -23.15
CA MET A 1 73.21 -42.57 -22.06
C MET A 1 73.51 -41.76 -20.80
N GLY A 2 72.86 -42.10 -19.68
CA GLY A 2 73.13 -41.56 -18.31
C GLY A 2 72.49 -40.19 -18.05
N ALA A 3 71.44 -40.07 -17.22
CA ALA A 3 71.46 -39.99 -15.74
C ALA A 3 72.17 -38.70 -15.26
N SER A 4 71.66 -37.81 -14.39
CA SER A 4 70.93 -38.04 -13.13
C SER A 4 70.33 -36.73 -12.58
N ASN A 5 69.27 -36.88 -11.78
CA ASN A 5 68.59 -35.95 -10.87
C ASN A 5 69.44 -34.93 -10.07
N SER A 6 68.85 -33.78 -9.72
CA SER A 6 68.31 -33.54 -8.36
C SER A 6 67.68 -32.15 -8.16
N THR A 7 66.37 -32.19 -7.85
CA THR A 7 65.64 -31.47 -6.80
C THR A 7 65.77 -29.94 -6.66
N ASN A 8 64.67 -29.23 -6.92
CA ASN A 8 64.21 -28.27 -5.93
C ASN A 8 62.69 -28.29 -5.80
N THR A 9 62.26 -28.51 -4.56
CA THR A 9 60.90 -28.69 -4.09
C THR A 9 60.31 -27.32 -3.79
N THR A 10 59.28 -26.90 -4.52
CA THR A 10 58.40 -25.81 -4.06
C THR A 10 56.99 -26.36 -3.96
N ALA A 11 56.56 -26.46 -2.70
CA ALA A 11 55.27 -26.92 -2.27
C ALA A 11 54.13 -26.22 -3.02
N SER A 12 53.32 -27.03 -3.71
CA SER A 12 51.99 -26.65 -4.16
C SER A 12 51.09 -26.56 -2.91
N THR A 13 51.02 -25.39 -2.30
CA THR A 13 49.97 -25.07 -1.36
C THR A 13 48.71 -24.74 -2.15
N SER A 14 47.88 -25.76 -2.33
CA SER A 14 46.50 -25.64 -2.76
C SER A 14 45.79 -24.63 -1.85
N PRO A 15 45.15 -23.56 -2.37
CA PRO A 15 44.35 -22.70 -1.54
C PRO A 15 43.11 -23.48 -1.12
N ALA A 16 42.98 -23.63 0.19
CA ALA A 16 41.83 -24.20 0.86
C ALA A 16 40.54 -23.61 0.29
N THR A 17 39.64 -24.49 -0.16
CA THR A 17 38.26 -24.17 -0.49
C THR A 17 37.60 -23.58 0.75
N VAL A 18 37.52 -22.26 0.81
CA VAL A 18 36.63 -21.54 1.70
C VAL A 18 35.22 -21.93 1.28
N SER A 19 34.62 -22.84 2.05
CA SER A 19 33.20 -23.16 1.95
C SER A 19 32.41 -21.96 2.46
N THR A 20 32.29 -20.96 1.60
CA THR A 20 31.29 -19.91 1.78
C THR A 20 29.95 -20.60 1.65
N ILE A 21 29.13 -20.55 2.70
CA ILE A 21 27.71 -20.90 2.62
C ILE A 21 27.14 -20.02 1.51
N HIS A 22 27.04 -20.56 0.30
CA HIS A 22 26.51 -19.84 -0.83
C HIS A 22 25.02 -19.76 -0.58
N THR A 23 24.57 -18.67 0.06
CA THR A 23 23.16 -18.29 -0.01
C THR A 23 22.83 -18.31 -1.50
N ILE A 24 21.93 -19.20 -1.88
CA ILE A 24 21.63 -19.48 -3.29
C ILE A 24 21.12 -18.17 -3.90
N ARG A 25 21.95 -17.54 -4.73
CA ARG A 25 21.70 -16.20 -5.31
C ARG A 25 21.27 -16.39 -6.76
N ASN A 26 19.97 -16.48 -6.99
CA ASN A 26 19.38 -16.61 -8.32
C ASN A 26 18.04 -15.86 -8.41
N THR A 27 17.51 -15.74 -9.63
CA THR A 27 16.36 -14.88 -9.91
C THR A 27 15.09 -15.32 -9.18
N TRP A 28 14.83 -16.62 -9.06
CA TRP A 28 13.65 -17.12 -8.36
C TRP A 28 13.77 -17.01 -6.84
N TYR A 29 14.97 -17.15 -6.25
CA TYR A 29 15.18 -16.94 -4.82
C TYR A 29 15.05 -15.45 -4.44
N ALA A 30 15.58 -14.55 -5.26
CA ALA A 30 15.38 -13.11 -5.09
C ALA A 30 13.89 -12.75 -5.18
N ALA A 31 13.17 -13.32 -6.16
CA ALA A 31 11.73 -13.12 -6.28
C ALA A 31 10.92 -13.71 -5.11
N LYS A 32 11.34 -14.85 -4.57
CA LYS A 32 10.73 -15.49 -3.39
C LYS A 32 10.90 -14.67 -2.11
N THR A 33 12.06 -14.04 -1.95
CA THR A 33 12.39 -13.23 -0.76
C THR A 33 11.92 -11.78 -0.86
N GLY A 34 11.54 -11.33 -2.06
CA GLY A 34 11.13 -9.94 -2.29
C GLY A 34 12.32 -8.99 -2.49
N ASP A 35 13.54 -9.53 -2.63
CA ASP A 35 14.76 -8.76 -2.84
C ASP A 35 14.84 -8.24 -4.27
N LEU A 36 14.16 -7.11 -4.50
CA LEU A 36 14.08 -6.44 -5.79
C LEU A 36 15.45 -5.98 -6.29
N ASP A 37 16.34 -5.54 -5.39
CA ASP A 37 17.65 -5.00 -5.77
C ASP A 37 18.59 -6.11 -6.24
N THR A 38 18.61 -7.25 -5.54
CA THR A 38 19.33 -8.43 -6.01
C THR A 38 18.72 -8.94 -7.33
N LEU A 39 17.40 -8.97 -7.45
CA LEU A 39 16.74 -9.41 -8.68
C LEU A 39 17.12 -8.53 -9.89
N ARG A 40 17.10 -7.21 -9.72
CA ARG A 40 17.55 -6.24 -10.74
C ARG A 40 18.99 -6.47 -11.12
N THR A 41 19.87 -6.59 -10.13
CA THR A 41 21.31 -6.83 -10.38
C THR A 41 21.52 -8.11 -11.18
N LEU A 42 20.85 -9.20 -10.81
CA LEU A 42 20.95 -10.48 -11.52
C LEU A 42 20.52 -10.37 -12.99
N ILE A 43 19.43 -9.67 -13.28
CA ILE A 43 18.87 -9.57 -14.63
C ILE A 43 19.63 -8.53 -15.47
N GLU A 44 19.82 -7.33 -14.95
CA GLU A 44 20.33 -6.18 -15.71
C GLU A 44 21.86 -6.17 -15.81
N SER A 45 22.55 -6.52 -14.72
CA SER A 45 24.02 -6.47 -14.67
C SER A 45 24.65 -7.82 -15.00
N GLU A 46 24.07 -8.90 -14.52
CA GLU A 46 24.63 -10.26 -14.66
C GLU A 46 23.99 -11.06 -15.81
N GLY A 47 22.96 -10.52 -16.47
CA GLY A 47 22.36 -11.11 -17.67
C GLY A 47 21.52 -12.36 -17.43
N HIS A 48 21.06 -12.60 -16.20
CA HIS A 48 20.18 -13.72 -15.90
C HIS A 48 18.81 -13.54 -16.57
N ARG A 49 18.25 -14.64 -17.07
CA ARG A 49 16.90 -14.65 -17.63
C ARG A 49 15.85 -14.44 -16.54
N PHE A 50 14.97 -13.46 -16.75
CA PHE A 50 13.87 -13.14 -15.84
C PHE A 50 12.70 -14.15 -15.90
N ASP A 51 12.61 -14.90 -16.99
CA ASP A 51 11.54 -15.85 -17.30
C ASP A 51 11.99 -17.32 -17.17
N ALA A 52 13.26 -17.56 -16.81
CA ALA A 52 13.80 -18.91 -16.72
C ALA A 52 13.14 -19.69 -15.56
N PRO A 53 12.57 -20.88 -15.84
CA PRO A 53 12.04 -21.73 -14.79
C PRO A 53 13.17 -22.37 -13.96
N ASP A 54 12.86 -22.69 -12.72
CA ASP A 54 13.69 -23.55 -11.88
C ASP A 54 13.47 -25.05 -12.18
N ALA A 55 13.98 -25.93 -11.31
CA ALA A 55 13.83 -27.38 -11.42
C ALA A 55 12.36 -27.86 -11.30
N GLU A 56 11.49 -27.04 -10.71
CA GLU A 56 10.06 -27.31 -10.52
C GLU A 56 9.20 -26.69 -11.65
N LEU A 57 9.85 -26.15 -12.68
CA LEU A 57 9.24 -25.44 -13.80
C LEU A 57 8.57 -24.10 -13.42
N ASN A 58 8.98 -23.52 -12.28
CA ASN A 58 8.47 -22.24 -11.79
C ASN A 58 9.41 -21.10 -12.16
N ALA A 59 8.93 -20.11 -12.91
CA ALA A 59 9.72 -18.90 -13.16
C ALA A 59 9.64 -17.92 -11.95
N PRO A 60 10.56 -16.94 -11.84
CA PRO A 60 10.58 -15.96 -10.76
C PRO A 60 9.21 -15.29 -10.48
N PHE A 61 8.41 -15.05 -11.52
CA PHE A 61 7.08 -14.47 -11.40
C PHE A 61 6.13 -15.27 -10.51
N TYR A 62 6.24 -16.61 -10.52
CA TYR A 62 5.45 -17.49 -9.67
C TYR A 62 5.73 -17.23 -8.19
N TYR A 63 7.00 -17.18 -7.80
CA TYR A 63 7.38 -16.92 -6.41
C TYR A 63 6.99 -15.53 -5.93
N ALA A 64 7.07 -14.52 -6.82
CA ALA A 64 6.58 -13.19 -6.49
C ALA A 64 5.05 -13.16 -6.23
N CYS A 65 4.28 -14.03 -6.91
CA CYS A 65 2.83 -14.18 -6.65
C CYS A 65 2.56 -14.92 -5.34
N THR A 66 3.24 -16.04 -5.10
CA THR A 66 2.97 -16.90 -3.94
C THR A 66 3.51 -16.32 -2.63
N CYS A 67 4.60 -15.56 -2.70
CA CYS A 67 5.21 -14.90 -1.54
C CYS A 67 4.76 -13.44 -1.37
N ASP A 68 3.80 -12.98 -2.16
CA ASP A 68 3.15 -11.67 -2.01
C ASP A 68 4.11 -10.47 -2.12
N HIS A 69 4.84 -10.40 -3.23
CA HIS A 69 5.83 -9.32 -3.49
C HIS A 69 5.40 -8.40 -4.67
N PRO A 70 4.45 -7.46 -4.46
CA PRO A 70 3.94 -6.58 -5.52
C PRO A 70 5.00 -5.77 -6.27
N LEU A 71 6.07 -5.32 -5.59
CA LEU A 71 7.14 -4.55 -6.23
C LEU A 71 7.98 -5.41 -7.19
N VAL A 72 8.26 -6.65 -6.79
CA VAL A 72 8.89 -7.65 -7.65
C VAL A 72 7.97 -7.99 -8.81
N LEU A 73 6.66 -8.18 -8.56
CA LEU A 73 5.67 -8.42 -9.62
C LEU A 73 5.62 -7.27 -10.62
N ARG A 74 5.65 -6.01 -10.16
CA ARG A 74 5.66 -4.84 -11.03
C ARG A 74 6.89 -4.84 -11.93
N TYR A 75 8.06 -5.12 -11.36
CA TYR A 75 9.30 -5.19 -12.12
C TYR A 75 9.28 -6.31 -13.16
N LEU A 76 8.98 -7.55 -12.75
CA LEU A 76 8.93 -8.69 -13.66
C LEU A 76 7.85 -8.52 -14.73
N HIS A 77 6.65 -8.04 -14.37
CA HIS A 77 5.59 -7.72 -15.33
C HIS A 77 6.05 -6.69 -16.36
N GLY A 78 6.77 -5.65 -15.92
CA GLY A 78 7.40 -4.68 -16.80
C GLY A 78 8.33 -5.32 -17.82
N LEU A 79 9.15 -6.30 -17.40
CA LEU A 79 10.04 -7.04 -18.31
C LEU A 79 9.26 -7.89 -19.32
N TYR A 80 8.21 -8.61 -18.90
CA TYR A 80 7.35 -9.35 -19.84
C TYR A 80 6.75 -8.43 -20.91
N VAL A 81 6.24 -7.28 -20.50
CA VAL A 81 5.66 -6.27 -21.42
C VAL A 81 6.73 -5.67 -22.34
N GLN A 82 7.86 -5.23 -21.78
CA GLN A 82 8.94 -4.58 -22.51
C GLN A 82 9.56 -5.50 -23.57
N HIS A 83 9.75 -6.77 -23.24
CA HIS A 83 10.36 -7.74 -24.15
C HIS A 83 9.34 -8.50 -25.02
N GLY A 84 8.04 -8.22 -24.87
CA GLY A 84 6.98 -8.90 -25.61
C GLY A 84 6.94 -10.41 -25.35
N VAL A 85 7.38 -10.85 -24.17
CA VAL A 85 7.36 -12.26 -23.78
C VAL A 85 5.98 -12.58 -23.25
N GLU A 86 5.33 -13.60 -23.80
CA GLU A 86 4.07 -14.09 -23.26
C GLU A 86 4.32 -15.13 -22.18
N MET A 87 3.69 -14.94 -21.02
CA MET A 87 3.72 -15.93 -19.95
C MET A 87 2.83 -17.13 -20.32
N PRO A 88 3.32 -18.37 -20.22
CA PRO A 88 2.53 -19.57 -20.47
C PRO A 88 1.22 -19.57 -19.68
N LEU A 89 0.11 -19.93 -20.33
CA LEU A 89 -1.21 -19.95 -19.70
C LEU A 89 -1.27 -20.86 -18.46
N THR A 90 -0.54 -21.97 -18.48
CA THR A 90 -0.40 -22.89 -17.33
C THR A 90 0.24 -22.19 -16.14
N GLN A 91 1.35 -21.47 -16.36
CA GLN A 91 2.02 -20.70 -15.33
C GLN A 91 1.15 -19.56 -14.81
N ARG A 92 0.45 -18.82 -15.69
CA ARG A 92 -0.49 -17.77 -15.27
C ARG A 92 -1.61 -18.32 -14.39
N LYS A 93 -2.22 -19.44 -14.77
CA LYS A 93 -3.24 -20.12 -13.97
C LYS A 93 -2.69 -20.57 -12.62
N LEU A 94 -1.47 -21.13 -12.61
CA LEU A 94 -0.80 -21.54 -11.38
C LEU A 94 -0.55 -20.33 -10.45
N CYS A 95 -0.10 -19.21 -10.99
CA CYS A 95 0.06 -17.95 -10.25
C CYS A 95 -1.26 -17.45 -9.67
N SER A 96 -2.36 -17.55 -10.42
CA SER A 96 -3.70 -17.13 -9.95
C SER A 96 -4.18 -18.00 -8.77
N VAL A 97 -4.05 -19.33 -8.88
CA VAL A 97 -4.45 -20.26 -7.81
C VAL A 97 -3.55 -20.12 -6.58
N ALA A 98 -2.25 -19.93 -6.78
CA ALA A 98 -1.27 -19.90 -5.71
C ALA A 98 -1.04 -18.51 -5.08
N ALA A 99 -1.63 -17.44 -5.64
CA ALA A 99 -1.53 -16.09 -5.08
C ALA A 99 -2.05 -16.04 -3.65
N LEU A 100 -1.22 -15.54 -2.74
CA LEU A 100 -1.52 -15.47 -1.30
C LEU A 100 -2.66 -14.51 -0.98
N LYS A 101 -2.74 -13.40 -1.72
CA LYS A 101 -3.71 -12.32 -1.50
C LYS A 101 -4.61 -12.13 -2.72
N ASP A 102 -5.87 -11.80 -2.44
CA ASP A 102 -6.91 -11.65 -3.48
C ASP A 102 -6.64 -10.50 -4.45
N ASP A 103 -5.94 -9.46 -4.02
CA ASP A 103 -5.55 -8.32 -4.85
C ASP A 103 -4.47 -8.69 -5.87
N VAL A 104 -3.46 -9.46 -5.48
CA VAL A 104 -2.46 -10.05 -6.39
C VAL A 104 -3.13 -11.03 -7.34
N ARG A 105 -4.07 -11.86 -6.87
CA ARG A 105 -4.86 -12.74 -7.75
C ARG A 105 -5.64 -11.93 -8.79
N ALA A 106 -6.30 -10.85 -8.36
CA ALA A 106 -7.03 -9.97 -9.27
C ALA A 106 -6.11 -9.33 -10.32
N PHE A 107 -4.86 -9.00 -9.96
CA PHE A 107 -3.86 -8.57 -10.93
C PHE A 107 -3.50 -9.67 -11.94
N VAL A 108 -3.20 -10.89 -11.48
CA VAL A 108 -2.84 -12.01 -12.36
C VAL A 108 -3.98 -12.36 -13.34
N ASP A 109 -5.22 -12.27 -12.87
CA ASP A 109 -6.46 -12.45 -13.64
C ASP A 109 -6.77 -11.29 -14.61
N GLY A 110 -6.00 -10.19 -14.57
CA GLY A 110 -6.22 -9.01 -15.40
C GLY A 110 -7.41 -8.13 -14.96
N LYS A 111 -7.91 -8.31 -13.74
CA LYS A 111 -9.01 -7.51 -13.16
C LYS A 111 -8.51 -6.19 -12.54
N LYS A 112 -7.21 -6.10 -12.23
CA LYS A 112 -6.54 -4.92 -11.68
C LYS A 112 -5.15 -4.77 -12.31
N THR A 113 -4.62 -3.56 -12.31
CA THR A 113 -3.20 -3.36 -12.59
C THR A 113 -2.36 -3.62 -11.34
N ILE A 114 -1.06 -3.86 -11.51
CA ILE A 114 -0.15 -4.02 -10.37
C ILE A 114 0.00 -2.70 -9.59
N ASP A 115 -0.12 -1.56 -10.25
CA ASP A 115 -0.07 -0.25 -9.59
C ASP A 115 -1.32 0.00 -8.73
N ASP A 116 -2.49 -0.51 -9.13
CA ASP A 116 -3.69 -0.49 -8.28
C ASP A 116 -3.50 -1.32 -7.00
N VAL A 117 -2.80 -2.46 -7.09
CA VAL A 117 -2.47 -3.32 -5.94
C VAL A 117 -1.54 -2.58 -4.99
N ILE A 118 -0.45 -2.00 -5.50
CA ILE A 118 0.54 -1.27 -4.70
C ILE A 118 -0.12 -0.06 -4.03
N SER A 119 -0.78 0.79 -4.82
CA SER A 119 -1.42 2.02 -4.32
C SER A 119 -2.51 1.70 -3.29
N GLY A 120 -3.29 0.65 -3.52
CA GLY A 120 -4.32 0.19 -2.57
C GLY A 120 -3.73 -0.26 -1.24
N ARG A 121 -2.58 -0.95 -1.26
CA ARG A 121 -1.87 -1.39 -0.05
C ARG A 121 -1.24 -0.23 0.71
N GLU A 122 -0.62 0.70 -0.01
CA GLU A 122 -0.05 1.92 0.60
C GLU A 122 -1.14 2.74 1.28
N GLN A 123 -2.29 2.90 0.63
CA GLN A 123 -3.45 3.57 1.21
C GLN A 123 -3.95 2.84 2.45
N ALA A 124 -4.12 1.52 2.39
CA ALA A 124 -4.56 0.72 3.54
C ALA A 124 -3.56 0.78 4.71
N ALA A 125 -2.26 0.76 4.43
CA ALA A 125 -1.21 0.88 5.43
C ALA A 125 -1.24 2.25 6.12
N ARG A 126 -1.38 3.34 5.33
CA ARG A 126 -1.56 4.70 5.86
C ARG A 126 -2.81 4.79 6.72
N GLU A 127 -3.92 4.23 6.26
CA GLU A 127 -5.19 4.21 7.00
C GLU A 127 -5.11 3.40 8.30
N ALA A 128 -4.31 2.34 8.34
CA ALA A 128 -4.12 1.53 9.54
C ALA A 128 -3.48 2.32 10.68
N THR A 129 -2.48 3.16 10.38
CA THR A 129 -1.79 4.01 11.37
C THR A 129 -2.47 5.36 11.60
N MET A 130 -3.46 5.72 10.77
CA MET A 130 -4.18 6.98 10.86
C MET A 130 -5.04 7.07 12.13
N THR A 131 -4.99 8.22 12.83
CA THR A 131 -5.86 8.52 13.96
C THR A 131 -7.25 9.01 13.50
N ILE A 132 -8.21 9.12 14.42
CA ILE A 132 -9.53 9.71 14.08
C ILE A 132 -9.40 11.20 13.71
N TRP A 133 -8.47 11.93 14.34
CA TRP A 133 -8.21 13.35 14.05
C TRP A 133 -7.59 13.55 12.67
N ASP A 134 -6.61 12.73 12.30
CA ASP A 134 -6.03 12.74 10.95
C ASP A 134 -7.09 12.40 9.90
N ALA A 135 -7.94 11.41 10.17
CA ALA A 135 -9.03 11.04 9.28
C ALA A 135 -10.04 12.19 9.09
N ALA A 136 -10.32 12.96 10.14
CA ALA A 136 -11.19 14.12 10.05
C ALA A 136 -10.56 15.28 9.28
N LYS A 137 -9.27 15.52 9.51
CA LYS A 137 -8.45 16.52 8.80
C LYS A 137 -8.29 16.21 7.31
N GLU A 138 -8.18 14.94 6.94
CA GLU A 138 -8.05 14.51 5.54
C GLU A 138 -9.39 14.20 4.86
N GLY A 139 -10.49 14.19 5.62
CA GLY A 139 -11.81 13.82 5.09
C GLY A 139 -11.94 12.32 4.78
N ASN A 140 -11.16 11.45 5.41
CA ASN A 140 -11.20 10.00 5.22
C ASN A 140 -12.46 9.40 5.87
N LEU A 141 -13.56 9.38 5.13
CA LEU A 141 -14.85 8.91 5.60
C LEU A 141 -14.85 7.42 5.95
N ASN A 142 -14.02 6.60 5.29
CA ASN A 142 -13.94 5.17 5.55
C ASN A 142 -13.38 4.92 6.95
N LYS A 143 -12.25 5.56 7.28
CA LYS A 143 -11.64 5.47 8.61
C LYS A 143 -12.57 6.04 9.68
N LEU A 144 -13.20 7.20 9.45
CA LEU A 144 -14.15 7.78 10.40
C LEU A 144 -15.32 6.82 10.70
N ARG A 145 -15.95 6.25 9.66
CA ARG A 145 -17.04 5.29 9.84
C ARG A 145 -16.59 4.02 10.55
N GLN A 146 -15.38 3.54 10.27
CA GLN A 146 -14.82 2.38 10.94
C GLN A 146 -14.60 2.65 12.44
N VAL A 147 -13.95 3.77 12.78
CA VAL A 147 -13.72 4.14 14.18
C VAL A 147 -15.05 4.32 14.92
N LEU A 148 -16.01 5.05 14.36
CA LEU A 148 -17.32 5.23 15.00
C LEU A 148 -18.13 3.94 15.17
N LYS A 149 -17.89 2.93 14.32
CA LYS A 149 -18.55 1.63 14.43
C LYS A 149 -17.97 0.76 15.55
N TYR A 150 -16.63 0.74 15.69
CA TYR A 150 -15.94 -0.17 16.61
C TYR A 150 -15.52 0.49 17.93
N MET A 151 -15.38 1.81 17.94
CA MET A 151 -14.93 2.64 19.07
C MET A 151 -15.73 3.95 19.12
N PRO A 152 -17.04 3.90 19.39
CA PRO A 152 -17.92 5.08 19.35
C PRO A 152 -17.49 6.19 20.33
N ASP A 153 -16.89 5.84 21.46
CA ASP A 153 -16.42 6.78 22.49
C ASP A 153 -15.31 7.71 21.98
N GLN A 154 -14.63 7.35 20.89
CA GLN A 154 -13.60 8.19 20.26
C GLN A 154 -14.17 9.46 19.62
N VAL A 155 -15.49 9.56 19.43
CA VAL A 155 -16.09 10.74 18.78
C VAL A 155 -15.90 12.02 19.60
N THR A 156 -15.91 11.94 20.94
CA THR A 156 -15.69 13.08 21.85
C THR A 156 -14.25 13.15 22.35
N ALA A 157 -13.38 12.20 21.97
CA ALA A 157 -12.00 12.18 22.42
C ALA A 157 -11.23 13.42 21.92
N ARG A 158 -10.37 13.96 22.80
CA ARG A 158 -9.49 15.09 22.52
C ARG A 158 -8.06 14.60 22.32
N ASP A 159 -7.37 15.19 21.36
CA ASP A 159 -5.94 14.94 21.13
C ASP A 159 -5.08 15.70 22.16
N GLU A 160 -3.76 15.67 21.97
CA GLU A 160 -2.79 16.40 22.80
C GLU A 160 -2.97 17.93 22.76
N SER A 161 -3.59 18.45 21.69
CA SER A 161 -3.91 19.87 21.55
C SER A 161 -5.27 20.24 22.18
N GLY A 162 -5.96 19.25 22.77
CA GLY A 162 -7.28 19.44 23.37
C GLY A 162 -8.42 19.53 22.35
N HIS A 163 -8.21 19.12 21.10
CA HIS A 163 -9.19 19.24 20.02
C HIS A 163 -9.82 17.89 19.65
N THR A 164 -11.09 17.90 19.25
CA THR A 164 -11.79 16.70 18.80
C THR A 164 -11.61 16.47 17.30
N ALA A 165 -12.00 15.29 16.81
CA ALA A 165 -12.06 15.03 15.39
C ALA A 165 -13.02 15.99 14.66
N LEU A 166 -14.14 16.38 15.29
CA LEU A 166 -15.12 17.30 14.69
C LEU A 166 -14.51 18.70 14.46
N PHE A 167 -13.71 19.19 15.42
CA PHE A 167 -12.98 20.45 15.29
C PHE A 167 -12.09 20.45 14.04
N TYR A 168 -11.27 19.42 13.86
CA TYR A 168 -10.38 19.33 12.69
C TYR A 168 -11.15 19.19 11.37
N ALA A 169 -12.26 18.45 11.34
CA ALA A 169 -13.11 18.40 10.15
C ALA A 169 -13.62 19.80 9.74
N CYS A 170 -13.96 20.63 10.73
CA CYS A 170 -14.38 22.01 10.49
C CYS A 170 -13.22 22.90 10.05
N GLN A 171 -12.10 22.86 10.79
CA GLN A 171 -10.90 23.66 10.52
C GLN A 171 -10.34 23.43 9.10
N PHE A 172 -10.33 22.17 8.65
CA PHE A 172 -9.81 21.78 7.34
C PHE A 172 -10.87 21.78 6.23
N ALA A 173 -12.04 22.38 6.48
CA ALA A 173 -13.10 22.56 5.49
C ALA A 173 -13.60 21.25 4.85
N ASN A 174 -13.75 20.18 5.65
CA ASN A 174 -14.20 18.86 5.19
C ASN A 174 -15.69 18.60 5.53
N PRO A 175 -16.66 19.14 4.74
CA PRO A 175 -18.08 19.07 5.09
C PRO A 175 -18.61 17.64 5.20
N ALA A 176 -18.09 16.71 4.40
CA ALA A 176 -18.48 15.30 4.50
C ALA A 176 -18.02 14.66 5.83
N ALA A 177 -16.81 14.98 6.31
CA ALA A 177 -16.36 14.50 7.62
C ALA A 177 -17.21 15.10 8.75
N VAL A 178 -17.52 16.40 8.67
CA VAL A 178 -18.43 17.08 9.62
C VAL A 178 -19.79 16.38 9.66
N ALA A 179 -20.36 16.06 8.49
CA ALA A 179 -21.66 15.38 8.41
C ALA A 179 -21.64 13.96 9.00
N VAL A 180 -20.50 13.26 8.96
CA VAL A 180 -20.34 11.94 9.62
C VAL A 180 -20.22 12.09 11.13
N LEU A 181 -19.55 13.14 11.62
CA LEU A 181 -19.18 13.30 13.02
C LEU A 181 -20.22 14.04 13.87
N VAL A 182 -20.93 15.03 13.31
CA VAL A 182 -21.78 15.96 14.09
C VAL A 182 -22.91 15.26 14.85
N ALA A 183 -23.62 14.32 14.21
CA ALA A 183 -24.74 13.63 14.85
C ALA A 183 -24.27 12.64 15.95
N PRO A 184 -23.27 11.78 15.71
CA PRO A 184 -22.68 10.96 16.76
C PRO A 184 -22.08 11.79 17.92
N PHE A 185 -21.44 12.92 17.61
CA PHE A 185 -20.87 13.82 18.62
C PHE A 185 -21.96 14.41 19.52
N ARG A 186 -23.02 15.00 18.96
CA ARG A 186 -24.16 15.54 19.70
C ARG A 186 -24.84 14.51 20.60
N LYS A 187 -24.81 13.24 20.19
CA LYS A 187 -25.39 12.13 20.96
C LYS A 187 -24.52 11.72 22.14
N ALA A 188 -23.19 11.84 22.01
CA ALA A 188 -22.22 11.36 22.99
C ALA A 188 -21.75 12.47 23.96
N ALA A 189 -21.69 13.72 23.52
CA ALA A 189 -21.21 14.85 24.31
C ALA A 189 -22.25 15.31 25.35
N ALA A 190 -21.77 15.84 26.47
CA ALA A 190 -22.60 16.60 27.39
C ALA A 190 -23.11 17.89 26.74
N ALA A 191 -24.23 18.44 27.20
CA ALA A 191 -24.87 19.58 26.53
C ALA A 191 -23.98 20.83 26.48
N ASP A 192 -23.26 21.13 27.56
CA ASP A 192 -22.28 22.21 27.65
C ASP A 192 -21.09 21.98 26.72
N GLU A 193 -20.52 20.77 26.71
CA GLU A 193 -19.43 20.41 25.79
C GLU A 193 -19.86 20.49 24.32
N ALA A 194 -21.07 20.03 24.00
CA ALA A 194 -21.61 20.10 22.66
C ALA A 194 -21.72 21.55 22.16
N THR A 195 -22.24 22.44 23.00
CA THR A 195 -22.35 23.87 22.65
C THR A 195 -20.99 24.55 22.51
N ALA A 196 -20.03 24.25 23.39
CA ALA A 196 -18.67 24.79 23.29
C ALA A 196 -17.96 24.33 22.02
N GLU A 197 -18.08 23.04 21.68
CA GLU A 197 -17.47 22.48 20.47
C GLU A 197 -18.12 23.05 19.21
N GLU A 198 -19.44 23.24 19.17
CA GLU A 198 -20.12 23.85 18.03
C GLU A 198 -19.67 25.29 17.79
N VAL A 199 -19.48 26.08 18.85
CA VAL A 199 -18.93 27.44 18.73
C VAL A 199 -17.50 27.41 18.19
N ALA A 200 -16.65 26.53 18.71
CA ALA A 200 -15.28 26.35 18.22
C ALA A 200 -15.24 25.89 16.75
N CYS A 201 -16.12 24.97 16.37
CA CYS A 201 -16.27 24.47 15.00
C CYS A 201 -16.73 25.54 14.02
N ARG A 202 -17.67 26.41 14.42
CA ARG A 202 -18.08 27.56 13.58
C ARG A 202 -16.93 28.54 13.37
N ALA A 203 -16.17 28.84 14.43
CA ALA A 203 -15.00 29.71 14.32
C ALA A 203 -13.92 29.10 13.41
N ALA A 204 -13.64 27.81 13.58
CA ALA A 204 -12.65 27.09 12.77
C ALA A 204 -13.09 26.90 11.31
N GLY A 205 -14.37 26.62 11.08
CA GLY A 205 -14.98 26.39 9.77
C GLY A 205 -15.49 27.63 9.06
N ALA A 206 -15.24 28.84 9.60
CA ALA A 206 -15.79 30.10 9.10
C ALA A 206 -15.44 30.37 7.62
N ALA A 207 -14.33 29.82 7.13
CA ALA A 207 -13.92 29.95 5.74
C ALA A 207 -14.74 29.10 4.75
N CYS A 208 -15.52 28.11 5.22
CA CYS A 208 -16.27 27.18 4.37
C CYS A 208 -17.77 27.22 4.67
N ASN A 209 -18.53 27.90 3.81
CA ASN A 209 -19.99 28.01 3.95
C ASN A 209 -20.68 26.63 3.99
N THR A 210 -20.19 25.65 3.23
CA THR A 210 -20.72 24.28 3.24
C THR A 210 -20.55 23.62 4.62
N VAL A 211 -19.43 23.83 5.32
CA VAL A 211 -19.24 23.31 6.68
C VAL A 211 -20.26 23.92 7.65
N LEU A 212 -20.45 25.25 7.59
CA LEU A 212 -21.46 25.93 8.43
C LEU A 212 -22.86 25.40 8.15
N GLN A 213 -23.21 25.24 6.88
CA GLN A 213 -24.50 24.68 6.45
C GLN A 213 -24.73 23.25 6.97
N VAL A 214 -23.68 22.43 7.03
CA VAL A 214 -23.75 21.08 7.62
C VAL A 214 -23.93 21.14 9.13
N LEU A 215 -23.20 22.01 9.84
CA LEU A 215 -23.33 22.19 11.29
C LEU A 215 -24.76 22.65 11.66
N ASP A 216 -25.35 23.52 10.84
CA ASP A 216 -26.73 24.00 10.98
C ASP A 216 -27.78 22.96 10.56
N GLY A 217 -27.36 21.84 9.95
CA GLY A 217 -28.27 20.81 9.43
C GLY A 217 -29.07 21.25 8.19
N THR A 218 -28.68 22.36 7.56
CA THR A 218 -29.36 22.91 6.37
C THR A 218 -29.07 22.12 5.10
N ILE A 219 -27.93 21.44 5.04
CA ILE A 219 -27.58 20.52 3.96
C ILE A 219 -27.18 19.16 4.53
N THR A 220 -27.56 18.11 3.82
CA THR A 220 -27.32 16.73 4.23
C THR A 220 -26.10 16.14 3.53
N MET A 221 -25.63 14.99 4.00
CA MET A 221 -24.59 14.20 3.32
C MET A 221 -24.92 13.96 1.84
N LYS A 222 -26.20 13.77 1.50
CA LYS A 222 -26.64 13.58 0.12
C LYS A 222 -26.37 14.82 -0.73
N ASP A 223 -26.63 16.00 -0.19
CA ASP A 223 -26.43 17.28 -0.89
C ASP A 223 -24.94 17.56 -1.11
N ILE A 224 -24.11 17.28 -0.10
CA ILE A 224 -22.65 17.37 -0.21
C ILE A 224 -22.14 16.48 -1.34
N MET A 225 -22.55 15.21 -1.37
CA MET A 225 -22.12 14.27 -2.41
C MET A 225 -22.60 14.69 -3.82
N MET A 226 -23.79 15.27 -3.94
CA MET A 226 -24.27 15.81 -5.22
C MET A 226 -23.43 16.99 -5.71
N GLN A 227 -23.06 17.90 -4.80
CA GLN A 227 -22.21 19.06 -5.13
C GLN A 227 -20.80 18.63 -5.55
N GLU A 228 -20.18 17.70 -4.82
CA GLU A 228 -18.85 17.19 -5.15
C GLU A 228 -18.83 16.47 -6.50
N LYS A 229 -19.87 15.68 -6.81
CA LYS A 229 -20.02 15.05 -8.12
C LYS A 229 -20.19 16.07 -9.25
N ALA A 230 -20.94 17.15 -9.01
CA ALA A 230 -21.11 18.24 -9.98
C ALA A 230 -19.79 18.97 -10.25
N LYS A 231 -19.00 19.27 -9.21
CA LYS A 231 -17.66 19.87 -9.33
C LYS A 231 -16.69 18.97 -10.09
N ALA A 232 -16.67 17.67 -9.77
CA ALA A 232 -15.81 16.70 -10.46
C ALA A 232 -16.14 16.61 -11.95
N LYS A 233 -17.43 16.63 -12.31
CA LYS A 233 -17.88 16.65 -13.70
C LYS A 233 -17.49 17.94 -14.43
N ALA A 234 -17.60 19.09 -13.77
CA ALA A 234 -17.21 20.38 -14.35
C ALA A 234 -15.69 20.51 -14.58
N LYS A 235 -14.87 19.84 -13.75
CA LYS A 235 -13.40 19.82 -13.91
C LYS A 235 -12.92 18.87 -15.01
N ALA A 236 -13.76 17.93 -15.42
CA ALA A 236 -13.47 16.94 -16.45
C ALA A 236 -14.02 17.32 -17.85
N ALA A 237 -14.74 18.45 -17.95
CA ALA A 237 -15.30 18.99 -19.18
C ALA A 237 -14.46 20.19 -19.66
#